data_AF-A0A2V5NAM2-F1
#
_entry.id   AF-A0A2V5NAM2-F1
#
_cell.length_a   1.000
_cell.length_b   1.000
_cell.length_c   1.000
_cell.angle_alpha   90.00
_cell.angle_beta   90.00
_cell.angle_gamma   90.00
#
_symmetry.space_group_name_H-M   'P 1'
#
loop_
_entity.id
_entity.type
_entity.pdbx_description
1 polymer ?
#
loop_
_entity_poly.entity_id
_entity_poly.type
_entity_poly.pdbx_seq_one_letter_code
_entity_poly.pdbx_strand_id
1 'polypeptide(L)'
;MGRYMIVAALLLTTLLAFTRGGRAAEMAEDVSMVQLIATPEKFDGKFVRVFGFLNLEFEGDSLYLHREDLVQGLVRNGVWVDRTEAMERDRKKLNRHYVLIEGIFDAQDHGHMGLFGGAIKNITRVETSPPEKLHFKDLTHRSPLLPDEQKLVGSWQAPSSTDDRWIETFEPDHTYWIVSYKQDKASLIRTGRWYIAEKNELLVEDPGKPREFGIAINDIGENTLTLAQLTYTRCQRPKKPSK
;
A
#
# COMPACT_ATOMS: atom_id res chain seq x y z
N MET A 1 -58.51 -67.32 -4.24
CA MET A 1 -59.64 -66.45 -3.86
C MET A 1 -59.12 -65.45 -2.84
N GLY A 2 -58.47 -64.37 -3.26
CA GLY A 2 -59.05 -63.02 -3.49
C GLY A 2 -58.42 -62.09 -2.44
N ARG A 3 -58.10 -60.81 -2.66
CA ARG A 3 -58.29 -59.86 -3.76
C ARG A 3 -57.55 -58.55 -3.34
N TYR A 4 -56.86 -57.88 -4.27
CA TYR A 4 -56.43 -56.46 -4.28
C TYR A 4 -55.40 -55.96 -3.23
N MET A 5 -54.17 -55.61 -3.64
CA MET A 5 -53.75 -54.28 -4.14
C MET A 5 -53.96 -53.11 -3.16
N ILE A 6 -52.88 -52.67 -2.51
CA ILE A 6 -52.64 -51.24 -2.24
C ILE A 6 -51.21 -50.91 -2.68
N VAL A 7 -51.13 -50.11 -3.74
CA VAL A 7 -49.96 -49.34 -4.14
C VAL A 7 -49.87 -48.15 -3.18
N ALA A 8 -48.73 -47.94 -2.54
CA ALA A 8 -48.38 -46.65 -1.95
C ALA A 8 -46.87 -46.44 -2.10
N ALA A 9 -46.51 -45.61 -3.08
CA ALA A 9 -45.21 -45.01 -3.22
C ALA A 9 -44.99 -43.98 -2.11
N LEU A 10 -43.79 -43.96 -1.49
CA LEU A 10 -43.17 -42.81 -0.81
C LEU A 10 -41.70 -43.20 -0.58
N LEU A 11 -40.82 -42.78 -1.47
CA LEU A 11 -39.91 -41.63 -1.29
C LEU A 11 -38.82 -41.87 -0.23
N LEU A 12 -37.68 -42.36 -0.74
CA LEU A 12 -36.33 -41.86 -0.50
C LEU A 12 -36.15 -40.94 0.72
N THR A 13 -35.58 -41.48 1.80
CA THR A 13 -34.80 -40.68 2.75
C THR A 13 -33.52 -41.42 3.12
N THR A 14 -32.59 -41.51 2.17
CA THR A 14 -31.17 -41.60 2.51
C THR A 14 -30.79 -40.29 3.19
N LEU A 15 -30.94 -40.22 4.51
CA LEU A 15 -30.33 -39.18 5.33
C LEU A 15 -28.82 -39.50 5.43
N LEU A 16 -28.11 -39.45 4.30
CA LEU A 16 -26.72 -39.06 4.33
C LEU A 16 -26.75 -37.62 4.81
N ALA A 17 -26.50 -37.46 6.10
CA ALA A 17 -26.17 -36.20 6.69
C ALA A 17 -25.06 -35.61 5.80
N PHE A 18 -25.45 -34.67 4.94
CA PHE A 18 -24.53 -33.66 4.47
C PHE A 18 -24.07 -32.99 5.75
N THR A 19 -22.94 -33.46 6.27
CA THR A 19 -22.06 -32.62 7.07
C THR A 19 -21.76 -31.45 6.15
N ARG A 20 -22.61 -30.43 6.27
CA ARG A 20 -22.33 -29.09 5.80
C ARG A 20 -21.13 -28.71 6.64
N GLY A 21 -19.94 -29.07 6.14
CA GLY A 21 -18.69 -28.68 6.73
C GLY A 21 -18.83 -27.20 6.94
N GLY A 22 -18.91 -26.80 8.21
CA GLY A 22 -18.82 -25.40 8.56
C GLY A 22 -17.54 -24.95 7.90
N ARG A 23 -17.65 -24.15 6.84
CA ARG A 23 -16.51 -23.50 6.22
C ARG A 23 -15.95 -22.66 7.36
N ALA A 24 -14.91 -23.17 8.02
CA ALA A 24 -14.00 -22.32 8.77
C ALA A 24 -13.75 -21.14 7.84
N ALA A 25 -14.04 -19.93 8.30
CA ALA A 25 -13.86 -18.74 7.50
C ALA A 25 -12.41 -18.78 7.01
N GLU A 26 -12.23 -19.16 5.76
CA GLU A 26 -10.93 -19.30 5.14
C GLU A 26 -10.42 -17.88 5.06
N MET A 27 -9.52 -17.53 5.97
CA MET A 27 -8.93 -16.19 5.96
C MET A 27 -8.12 -16.09 4.69
N ALA A 28 -8.42 -15.08 3.87
CA ALA A 28 -7.69 -14.83 2.65
C ALA A 28 -6.19 -14.73 2.94
N GLU A 29 -5.36 -15.45 2.18
CA GLU A 29 -3.90 -15.37 2.27
C GLU A 29 -3.45 -14.05 1.65
N ASP A 30 -2.85 -13.16 2.47
CA ASP A 30 -2.29 -11.89 2.00
C ASP A 30 -1.07 -12.18 1.09
N VAL A 31 -1.18 -11.82 -0.19
CA VAL A 31 -0.17 -12.10 -1.22
C VAL A 31 0.10 -10.85 -2.05
N SER A 32 1.36 -10.65 -2.45
CA SER A 32 1.71 -9.58 -3.38
C SER A 32 1.43 -9.96 -4.83
N MET A 33 1.17 -8.96 -5.68
CA MET A 33 1.09 -9.17 -7.14
C MET A 33 2.34 -9.84 -7.71
N VAL A 34 3.53 -9.50 -7.21
CA VAL A 34 4.79 -10.12 -7.64
C VAL A 34 4.80 -11.61 -7.35
N GLN A 35 4.31 -12.06 -6.19
CA GLN A 35 4.23 -13.48 -5.86
C GLN A 35 3.24 -14.24 -6.75
N LEU A 36 2.08 -13.65 -7.04
CA LEU A 36 1.09 -14.25 -7.95
C LEU A 36 1.65 -14.40 -9.37
N ILE A 37 2.41 -13.41 -9.85
CA ILE A 37 2.98 -13.45 -11.20
C ILE A 37 4.20 -14.37 -11.28
N ALA A 38 5.10 -14.31 -10.30
CA ALA A 38 6.39 -15.00 -10.34
C ALA A 38 6.32 -16.46 -9.89
N THR A 39 5.34 -16.82 -9.06
CA THR A 39 5.16 -18.18 -8.50
C THR A 39 3.67 -18.57 -8.44
N PRO A 40 2.92 -18.50 -9.56
CA PRO A 40 1.46 -18.71 -9.57
C PRO A 40 1.05 -20.08 -9.02
N GLU A 41 1.85 -21.12 -9.26
CA GLU A 41 1.61 -22.49 -8.81
C GLU A 41 1.53 -22.64 -7.28
N LYS A 42 2.13 -21.73 -6.51
CA LYS A 42 2.06 -21.74 -5.04
C LYS A 42 0.72 -21.25 -4.50
N PHE A 43 -0.05 -20.57 -5.32
CA PHE A 43 -1.32 -19.94 -4.95
C PHE A 43 -2.52 -20.50 -5.69
N ASP A 44 -2.30 -21.47 -6.60
CA ASP A 44 -3.36 -22.12 -7.35
C ASP A 44 -4.42 -22.74 -6.43
N GLY A 45 -5.69 -22.40 -6.68
CA GLY A 45 -6.84 -22.82 -5.90
C GLY A 45 -6.98 -22.15 -4.52
N LYS A 46 -6.05 -21.28 -4.11
CA LYS A 46 -6.12 -20.63 -2.78
C LYS A 46 -7.01 -19.41 -2.79
N PHE A 47 -7.67 -19.17 -1.65
CA PHE A 47 -8.35 -17.92 -1.39
C PHE A 47 -7.32 -16.86 -0.97
N VAL A 48 -7.11 -15.86 -1.82
CA VAL A 48 -6.06 -14.84 -1.68
C VAL A 48 -6.65 -13.45 -1.46
N ARG A 49 -5.90 -12.59 -0.78
CA ARG A 49 -6.09 -11.14 -0.74
C ARG A 49 -4.90 -10.47 -1.37
N VAL A 50 -5.14 -9.67 -2.40
CA VAL A 50 -4.08 -8.98 -3.15
C VAL A 50 -4.46 -7.54 -3.45
N PHE A 51 -3.45 -6.69 -3.54
CA PHE A 51 -3.57 -5.28 -3.87
C PHE A 51 -2.98 -5.02 -5.26
N GLY A 52 -3.69 -4.25 -6.10
CA GLY A 52 -3.22 -3.91 -7.44
C GLY A 52 -4.08 -2.86 -8.14
N PHE A 53 -3.69 -2.48 -9.36
CA PHE A 53 -4.41 -1.51 -10.18
C PHE A 53 -5.47 -2.20 -11.05
N LEU A 54 -6.75 -1.93 -10.78
CA LEU A 54 -7.87 -2.58 -11.45
C LEU A 54 -8.23 -1.90 -12.78
N ASN A 55 -8.39 -2.70 -13.83
CA ASN A 55 -8.94 -2.32 -15.12
C ASN A 55 -10.23 -3.12 -15.38
N LEU A 56 -11.33 -2.44 -15.68
CA LEU A 56 -12.61 -3.04 -16.07
C LEU A 56 -13.05 -2.53 -17.44
N GLU A 57 -12.83 -3.33 -18.48
CA GLU A 57 -13.03 -3.00 -19.89
C GLU A 57 -13.52 -4.21 -20.69
N PHE A 58 -14.05 -3.95 -21.89
CA PHE A 58 -14.51 -5.05 -22.75
C PHE A 58 -13.31 -5.95 -23.09
N GLU A 59 -13.41 -7.23 -22.72
CA GLU A 59 -12.39 -8.28 -22.93
C GLU A 59 -11.02 -8.04 -22.24
N GLY A 60 -10.96 -7.18 -21.22
CA GLY A 60 -9.71 -6.79 -20.57
C GLY A 60 -9.79 -6.61 -19.05
N ASP A 61 -10.73 -7.29 -18.38
CA ASP A 61 -10.91 -7.21 -16.93
C ASP A 61 -9.67 -7.81 -16.23
N SER A 62 -8.89 -6.95 -15.56
CA SER A 62 -7.55 -7.31 -15.10
C SER A 62 -7.09 -6.49 -13.89
N LEU A 63 -6.18 -7.08 -13.12
CA LEU A 63 -5.50 -6.46 -12.00
C LEU A 63 -3.99 -6.43 -12.29
N TYR A 64 -3.41 -5.24 -12.35
CA TYR A 64 -1.99 -5.03 -12.63
C TYR A 64 -1.19 -4.73 -11.37
N LEU A 65 0.11 -5.05 -11.41
CA LEU A 65 1.06 -4.63 -10.37
C LEU A 65 1.08 -3.10 -10.23
N HIS A 66 1.22 -2.37 -11.35
CA HIS A 66 1.18 -0.92 -11.40
C HIS A 66 0.25 -0.39 -12.51
N ARG A 67 -0.22 0.85 -12.34
CA ARG A 67 -0.96 1.58 -13.38
C ARG A 67 -0.17 1.64 -14.70
N GLU A 68 1.14 1.84 -14.61
CA GLU A 68 2.05 1.97 -15.74
C GLU A 68 2.12 0.69 -16.57
N ASP A 69 1.97 -0.49 -15.96
CA ASP A 69 1.96 -1.77 -16.67
C ASP A 69 0.79 -1.86 -17.64
N LEU A 70 -0.39 -1.39 -17.23
CA LEU A 70 -1.55 -1.28 -18.10
C LEU A 70 -1.34 -0.25 -19.22
N VAL A 71 -0.76 0.91 -18.90
CA VAL A 71 -0.50 1.98 -19.89
C VAL A 71 0.49 1.53 -20.95
N GLN A 72 1.51 0.74 -20.58
CA GLN A 72 2.52 0.22 -21.49
C GLN A 72 2.13 -1.13 -22.12
N GLY A 73 0.96 -1.68 -21.78
CA GLY A 73 0.48 -2.96 -22.33
C GLY A 73 1.30 -4.17 -21.85
N LEU A 74 1.90 -4.12 -20.66
CA LEU A 74 2.67 -5.20 -20.06
C LEU A 74 1.74 -6.24 -19.43
N VAL A 75 0.99 -6.96 -20.28
CA VAL A 75 -0.09 -7.90 -19.86
C VAL A 75 0.40 -8.96 -18.87
N ARG A 76 1.66 -9.41 -18.98
CA ARG A 76 2.27 -10.38 -18.05
C ARG A 76 2.48 -9.86 -16.63
N ASN A 77 2.42 -8.55 -16.42
CA ASN A 77 2.45 -7.93 -15.10
C ASN A 77 1.04 -7.81 -14.47
N GLY A 78 0.05 -8.45 -15.08
CA GLY A 78 -1.31 -8.51 -14.57
C GLY A 78 -1.84 -9.94 -14.46
N VAL A 79 -2.95 -10.04 -13.74
CA VAL A 79 -3.80 -11.23 -13.66
C VAL A 79 -5.19 -10.89 -14.17
N TRP A 80 -5.87 -11.88 -14.75
CA TRP A 80 -7.26 -11.73 -15.16
C TRP A 80 -8.17 -11.59 -13.95
N VAL A 81 -9.27 -10.84 -14.10
CA VAL A 81 -10.26 -10.65 -13.05
C VAL A 81 -11.62 -11.10 -13.57
N ASP A 82 -12.20 -12.13 -12.94
CA ASP A 82 -13.56 -12.57 -13.25
C ASP A 82 -14.57 -11.63 -12.61
N ARG A 83 -14.89 -10.55 -13.33
CA ARG A 83 -15.71 -9.43 -12.85
C ARG A 83 -17.07 -9.93 -12.36
N THR A 84 -17.42 -9.53 -11.13
CA THR A 84 -18.75 -9.78 -10.56
C THR A 84 -19.74 -8.68 -10.91
N GLU A 85 -21.05 -8.97 -10.79
CA GLU A 85 -22.09 -7.94 -10.93
C GLU A 85 -21.95 -6.78 -9.94
N ALA A 86 -21.45 -7.07 -8.72
CA ALA A 86 -21.19 -6.03 -7.71
C ALA A 86 -20.12 -5.05 -8.19
N MET A 87 -19.04 -5.58 -8.80
CA MET A 87 -17.99 -4.76 -9.37
C MET A 87 -18.49 -3.91 -10.55
N GLU A 88 -19.39 -4.45 -11.38
CA GLU A 88 -20.01 -3.66 -12.46
C GLU A 88 -20.90 -2.53 -11.91
N ARG A 89 -21.70 -2.79 -10.87
CA ARG A 89 -22.50 -1.74 -10.21
C ARG A 89 -21.62 -0.62 -9.65
N ASP A 90 -20.48 -0.96 -9.06
CA ASP A 90 -19.52 -0.01 -8.50
C ASP A 90 -18.40 0.39 -9.47
N ARG A 91 -18.54 0.11 -10.77
CA ARG A 91 -17.48 0.29 -11.78
C ARG A 91 -16.87 1.69 -11.78
N LYS A 92 -17.69 2.74 -11.62
CA LYS A 92 -17.20 4.13 -11.57
C LYS A 92 -16.22 4.39 -10.42
N LYS A 93 -16.33 3.64 -9.32
CA LYS A 93 -15.46 3.75 -8.15
C LYS A 93 -14.23 2.85 -8.27
N LEU A 94 -14.41 1.65 -8.83
CA LEU A 94 -13.38 0.61 -8.85
C LEU A 94 -12.47 0.68 -10.08
N ASN A 95 -13.02 0.98 -11.25
CA ASN A 95 -12.27 0.94 -12.50
C ASN A 95 -11.18 2.01 -12.53
N ARG A 96 -9.98 1.65 -13.00
CA ARG A 96 -8.79 2.51 -13.07
C ARG A 96 -8.35 3.05 -11.71
N HIS A 97 -8.55 2.27 -10.65
CA HIS A 97 -8.10 2.59 -9.29
C HIS A 97 -7.28 1.44 -8.70
N TYR A 98 -6.47 1.76 -7.70
CA TYR A 98 -5.88 0.75 -6.86
C TYR A 98 -6.92 0.16 -5.92
N VAL A 99 -7.01 -1.17 -5.88
CA VAL A 99 -8.00 -1.91 -5.11
C VAL A 99 -7.34 -3.01 -4.31
N LEU A 100 -7.98 -3.34 -3.20
CA LEU A 100 -7.80 -4.60 -2.51
C LEU A 100 -8.89 -5.56 -3.01
N ILE A 101 -8.49 -6.76 -3.44
CA ILE A 101 -9.40 -7.79 -3.93
C ILE A 101 -9.18 -9.10 -3.17
N GLU A 102 -10.29 -9.78 -2.83
CA GLU A 102 -10.28 -11.13 -2.29
C GLU A 102 -11.02 -12.08 -3.23
N GLY A 103 -10.40 -13.22 -3.55
CA GLY A 103 -10.96 -14.23 -4.44
C GLY A 103 -10.10 -15.49 -4.48
N ILE A 104 -10.51 -16.47 -5.27
CA ILE A 104 -9.72 -17.70 -5.51
C ILE A 104 -8.79 -17.43 -6.68
N PHE A 105 -7.49 -17.64 -6.48
CA PHE A 105 -6.51 -17.56 -7.56
C PHE A 105 -6.49 -18.87 -8.35
N ASP A 106 -6.53 -18.77 -9.68
CA ASP A 106 -6.43 -19.88 -10.63
C ASP A 106 -5.21 -19.64 -11.52
N ALA A 107 -4.18 -20.44 -11.36
CA ALA A 107 -2.92 -20.31 -12.08
C ALA A 107 -3.02 -20.77 -13.53
N GLN A 108 -4.07 -21.53 -13.89
CA GLN A 108 -4.25 -22.14 -15.22
C GLN A 108 -5.16 -21.31 -16.13
N ASP A 109 -5.93 -20.39 -15.55
CA ASP A 109 -6.74 -19.46 -16.33
C ASP A 109 -5.96 -18.19 -16.66
N HIS A 110 -5.61 -18.07 -17.93
CA HIS A 110 -4.81 -16.95 -18.45
C HIS A 110 -5.68 -15.84 -19.08
N GLY A 111 -6.99 -15.83 -18.80
CA GLY A 111 -7.94 -14.83 -19.27
C GLY A 111 -8.18 -14.87 -20.77
N HIS A 112 -8.83 -13.81 -21.29
CA HIS A 112 -9.07 -13.67 -22.72
C HIS A 112 -7.73 -13.64 -23.49
N MET A 113 -7.62 -14.44 -24.56
CA MET A 113 -6.40 -14.64 -25.37
C MET A 113 -5.22 -15.37 -24.67
N GLY A 114 -5.36 -15.79 -23.41
CA GLY A 114 -4.33 -16.57 -22.72
C GLY A 114 -3.04 -15.80 -22.41
N LEU A 115 -3.16 -14.50 -22.12
CA LEU A 115 -2.02 -13.58 -22.01
C LEU A 115 -1.59 -13.26 -20.57
N PHE A 116 -2.42 -13.58 -19.58
CA PHE A 116 -2.20 -13.22 -18.17
C PHE A 116 -1.47 -14.32 -17.39
N GLY A 117 -0.87 -13.99 -16.24
CA GLY A 117 -0.17 -14.95 -15.37
C GLY A 117 -1.08 -15.88 -14.55
N GLY A 118 -2.40 -15.71 -14.65
CA GLY A 118 -3.42 -16.40 -13.87
C GLY A 118 -4.69 -15.53 -13.78
N ALA A 119 -5.69 -15.99 -13.03
CA ALA A 119 -6.97 -15.29 -12.85
C ALA A 119 -7.39 -15.26 -11.37
N ILE A 120 -8.07 -14.19 -10.96
CA ILE A 120 -8.78 -14.11 -9.68
C ILE A 120 -10.27 -14.33 -9.96
N LYS A 121 -10.82 -15.39 -9.38
CA LYS A 121 -12.20 -15.86 -9.54
C LYS A 121 -12.95 -15.82 -8.22
N ASN A 122 -14.26 -16.06 -8.26
CA ASN A 122 -15.11 -16.17 -7.06
C ASN A 122 -14.87 -15.02 -6.07
N ILE A 123 -14.80 -13.81 -6.61
CA ILE A 123 -14.42 -12.62 -5.85
C ILE A 123 -15.49 -12.32 -4.79
N THR A 124 -15.08 -12.23 -3.54
CA THR A 124 -15.99 -11.97 -2.40
C THR A 124 -15.87 -10.56 -1.86
N ARG A 125 -14.76 -9.87 -2.13
CA ARG A 125 -14.51 -8.50 -1.70
C ARG A 125 -13.70 -7.76 -2.75
N VAL A 126 -14.17 -6.57 -3.11
CA VAL A 126 -13.36 -5.57 -3.79
C VAL A 126 -13.67 -4.25 -3.14
N GLU A 127 -12.63 -3.57 -2.72
CA GLU A 127 -12.74 -2.20 -2.26
C GLU A 127 -11.63 -1.40 -2.92
N THR A 128 -11.93 -0.16 -3.30
CA THR A 128 -10.85 0.80 -3.46
C THR A 128 -10.09 0.76 -2.16
N SER A 129 -8.81 0.43 -2.22
CA SER A 129 -7.98 0.87 -1.12
C SER A 129 -8.23 2.38 -1.04
N PRO A 130 -8.37 2.99 0.16
CA PRO A 130 -8.03 4.40 0.20
C PRO A 130 -6.70 4.48 -0.58
N PRO A 131 -6.55 5.41 -1.56
CA PRO A 131 -5.21 5.64 -2.06
C PRO A 131 -4.39 5.73 -0.79
N GLU A 132 -3.32 4.96 -0.67
CA GLU A 132 -2.40 5.21 0.42
C GLU A 132 -1.73 6.57 0.06
N LYS A 133 -2.51 7.66 0.08
CA LYS A 133 -2.24 8.71 1.03
C LYS A 133 -2.04 7.97 2.34
N LEU A 134 -0.82 7.51 2.56
CA LEU A 134 -0.29 7.40 3.90
C LEU A 134 -0.78 8.66 4.60
N HIS A 135 -1.81 8.55 5.42
CA HIS A 135 -2.25 9.71 6.16
C HIS A 135 -1.06 10.01 7.04
N PHE A 136 -0.53 11.23 6.91
CA PHE A 136 0.58 11.71 7.70
C PHE A 136 0.53 11.25 9.17
N LYS A 137 -0.67 11.25 9.77
CA LYS A 137 -0.92 10.77 11.12
C LYS A 137 -0.48 9.32 11.35
N ASP A 138 -0.68 8.42 10.40
CA ASP A 138 -0.34 6.99 10.49
C ASP A 138 1.17 6.76 10.35
N LEU A 139 1.88 7.64 9.63
CA LEU A 139 3.34 7.63 9.51
C LEU A 139 4.05 8.19 10.72
N THR A 140 3.53 9.29 11.30
CA THR A 140 4.20 9.93 12.44
C THR A 140 4.16 9.11 13.74
N HIS A 141 3.43 7.99 13.76
CA HIS A 141 3.39 7.04 14.87
C HIS A 141 4.05 5.69 14.56
N ARG A 142 4.74 5.54 13.42
CA ARG A 142 5.48 4.31 13.12
C ARG A 142 6.61 4.11 14.14
N SER A 143 6.55 2.98 14.83
CA SER A 143 7.60 2.46 15.69
C SER A 143 7.68 0.96 15.43
N PRO A 144 8.85 0.41 15.11
CA PRO A 144 10.16 1.07 15.05
C PRO A 144 10.37 1.96 13.81
N LEU A 145 11.32 2.90 13.89
CA LEU A 145 11.79 3.69 12.75
C LEU A 145 12.41 2.79 11.68
N LEU A 146 12.22 3.14 10.41
CA LEU A 146 12.90 2.49 9.28
C LEU A 146 14.41 2.78 9.31
N PRO A 147 15.26 1.94 8.69
CA PRO A 147 16.72 2.12 8.72
C PRO A 147 17.20 3.52 8.28
N ASP A 148 16.60 4.09 7.24
CA ASP A 148 16.99 5.43 6.76
C ASP A 148 16.45 6.55 7.65
N GLU A 149 15.30 6.35 8.31
CA GLU A 149 14.80 7.26 9.34
C GLU A 149 15.73 7.27 10.55
N GLN A 150 16.26 6.11 10.96
CA GLN A 150 17.26 6.01 12.03
C GLN A 150 18.53 6.78 11.69
N LYS A 151 18.98 6.75 10.42
CA LYS A 151 20.12 7.55 9.97
C LYS A 151 19.82 9.05 9.98
N LEU A 152 18.60 9.45 9.61
CA LEU A 152 18.20 10.85 9.54
C LEU A 152 18.06 11.51 10.92
N VAL A 153 17.66 10.75 11.95
CA VAL A 153 17.54 11.24 13.33
C VAL A 153 18.80 11.98 13.76
N GLY A 154 18.62 13.19 14.29
CA GLY A 154 19.68 14.07 14.75
C GLY A 154 19.52 15.50 14.26
N SER A 155 20.59 16.29 14.44
CA SER A 155 20.63 17.70 14.07
C SER A 155 21.63 17.95 12.94
N TRP A 156 21.21 18.72 11.96
CA TRP A 156 21.90 18.94 10.70
C TRP A 156 22.01 20.43 10.42
N GLN A 157 23.24 20.91 10.30
CA GLN A 157 23.52 22.29 9.96
C GLN A 157 23.49 22.46 8.45
N ALA A 158 22.67 23.40 7.97
CA ALA A 158 22.60 23.76 6.56
C ALA A 158 23.93 24.40 6.10
N PRO A 159 24.28 24.26 4.81
CA PRO A 159 25.39 25.00 4.25
C PRO A 159 25.08 26.50 4.35
N SER A 160 25.97 27.29 4.95
CA SER A 160 25.79 28.74 5.07
C SER A 160 26.94 29.50 4.45
N SER A 161 26.63 30.58 3.74
CA SER A 161 27.57 31.53 3.16
C SER A 161 27.74 32.80 4.02
N THR A 162 27.03 32.93 5.14
CA THR A 162 27.03 34.10 6.03
C THR A 162 27.01 33.70 7.52
N ASP A 163 27.12 34.67 8.43
CA ASP A 163 27.01 34.46 9.90
C ASP A 163 25.65 33.87 10.35
N ASP A 164 24.68 33.73 9.43
CA ASP A 164 23.38 33.12 9.71
C ASP A 164 23.51 31.59 9.62
N ARG A 165 23.44 30.90 10.77
CA ARG A 165 23.46 29.42 10.82
C ARG A 165 22.05 28.87 10.98
N TRP A 166 21.73 27.81 10.26
CA TRP A 166 20.43 27.13 10.33
C TRP A 166 20.65 25.68 10.70
N ILE A 167 19.94 25.20 11.70
CA ILE A 167 20.02 23.81 12.14
C ILE A 167 18.62 23.21 12.11
N GLU A 168 18.48 22.13 11.35
CA GLU A 168 17.28 21.29 11.28
C GLU A 168 17.45 20.11 12.22
N THR A 169 16.41 19.78 12.98
CA THR A 169 16.45 18.65 13.93
C THR A 169 15.27 17.71 13.68
N PHE A 170 15.61 16.43 13.48
CA PHE A 170 14.69 15.31 13.27
C PHE A 170 14.74 14.42 14.51
N GLU A 171 13.67 14.43 15.30
CA GLU A 171 13.57 13.65 16.54
C GLU A 171 13.01 12.24 16.25
N PRO A 172 13.36 11.22 17.06
CA PRO A 172 12.90 9.84 16.86
C PRO A 172 11.38 9.63 16.91
N ASP A 173 10.65 10.55 17.55
CA ASP A 173 9.20 10.52 17.66
C ASP A 173 8.50 11.19 16.47
N HIS A 174 9.23 11.40 15.36
CA HIS A 174 8.85 12.17 14.18
C HIS A 174 8.67 13.67 14.42
N THR A 175 9.04 14.23 15.57
CA THR A 175 9.02 15.69 15.76
C THR A 175 10.13 16.36 14.96
N TYR A 176 9.79 17.44 14.26
CA TYR A 176 10.72 18.23 13.46
C TYR A 176 10.76 19.67 13.93
N TRP A 177 11.92 20.31 13.89
CA TRP A 177 12.04 21.74 14.13
C TRP A 177 13.31 22.36 13.53
N ILE A 178 13.24 23.66 13.23
CA ILE A 178 14.38 24.45 12.72
C ILE A 178 14.69 25.58 13.70
N VAL A 179 15.97 25.77 13.99
CA VAL A 179 16.50 26.96 14.66
C VAL A 179 17.41 27.73 13.72
N SER A 180 17.34 29.06 13.75
CA SER A 180 18.34 29.94 13.15
C SER A 180 19.14 30.64 14.24
N TYR A 181 20.40 30.93 13.94
CA TYR A 181 21.28 31.75 14.77
C TYR A 181 21.68 32.97 13.98
N LYS A 182 21.41 34.16 14.56
CA LYS A 182 21.92 35.44 14.06
C LYS A 182 22.70 36.11 15.18
N GLN A 183 23.99 36.39 14.98
CA GLN A 183 24.86 36.96 16.01
C GLN A 183 24.71 36.22 17.36
N ASP A 184 24.77 34.89 17.31
CA ASP A 184 24.57 33.95 18.44
C ASP A 184 23.21 33.95 19.13
N LYS A 185 22.25 34.76 18.65
CA LYS A 185 20.86 34.70 19.10
C LYS A 185 20.10 33.60 18.37
N ALA A 186 19.71 32.57 19.11
CA ALA A 186 18.88 31.47 18.61
C ALA A 186 17.40 31.89 18.48
N SER A 187 16.78 31.58 17.34
CA SER A 187 15.35 31.80 17.10
C SER A 187 14.72 30.54 16.54
N LEU A 188 13.64 30.07 17.17
CA LEU A 188 12.87 28.93 16.66
C LEU A 188 12.09 29.39 15.42
N ILE A 189 12.41 28.82 14.27
CA ILE A 189 11.80 29.21 13.00
C ILE A 189 10.55 28.39 12.73
N ARG A 190 10.60 27.09 12.99
CA ARG A 190 9.51 26.17 12.64
C ARG A 190 9.49 24.94 13.56
N THR A 191 8.30 24.40 13.75
CA THR A 191 8.04 23.10 14.38
C THR A 191 7.01 22.35 13.56
N GLY A 192 7.18 21.04 13.39
CA GLY A 192 6.28 20.20 12.62
C GLY A 192 6.51 18.73 12.90
N ARG A 193 6.10 17.86 11.97
CA ARG A 193 6.54 16.46 11.96
C ARG A 193 7.18 16.11 10.62
N TRP A 194 7.95 15.03 10.62
CA TRP A 194 8.70 14.56 9.46
C TRP A 194 8.50 13.07 9.22
N TYR A 195 8.80 12.61 8.00
CA TYR A 195 8.89 11.19 7.62
C TYR A 195 9.57 11.05 6.25
N ILE A 196 10.02 9.84 5.91
CA ILE A 196 10.57 9.51 4.59
C ILE A 196 9.50 8.72 3.79
N ALA A 197 9.10 9.24 2.63
CA ALA A 197 8.18 8.56 1.71
C ALA A 197 8.91 7.59 0.76
N GLU A 198 8.14 6.72 0.10
CA GLU A 198 8.61 5.60 -0.75
C GLU A 198 9.55 5.97 -1.90
N LYS A 199 9.74 7.26 -2.20
CA LYS A 199 10.60 7.77 -3.28
C LYS A 199 11.84 8.51 -2.78
N ASN A 200 12.31 8.21 -1.57
CA ASN A 200 13.36 8.96 -0.90
C ASN A 200 13.00 10.45 -0.82
N GLU A 201 11.75 10.77 -0.51
CA GLU A 201 11.31 12.14 -0.31
C GLU A 201 11.12 12.39 1.18
N LEU A 202 11.81 13.40 1.71
CA LEU A 202 11.58 13.91 3.04
C LEU A 202 10.34 14.80 3.00
N LEU A 203 9.33 14.44 3.79
CA LEU A 203 8.12 15.23 3.93
C LEU A 203 8.11 15.87 5.32
N VAL A 204 7.84 17.18 5.35
CA VAL A 204 7.79 17.99 6.58
C VAL A 204 6.47 18.73 6.62
N GLU A 205 5.65 18.47 7.63
CA GLU A 205 4.37 19.16 7.83
C GLU A 205 4.58 20.49 8.55
N ASP A 206 3.91 21.53 8.07
CA ASP A 206 3.76 22.83 8.74
C ASP A 206 2.31 22.96 9.24
N PRO A 207 2.06 22.98 10.56
CA PRO A 207 0.73 23.14 11.11
C PRO A 207 0.09 24.45 10.62
N GLY A 208 -0.87 24.35 9.69
CA GLY A 208 -1.59 25.49 9.13
C GLY A 208 -1.30 25.82 7.67
N LYS A 209 -0.47 25.06 6.95
CA LYS A 209 -0.31 25.19 5.49
C LYS A 209 -0.81 23.95 4.73
N PRO A 210 -1.61 24.13 3.67
CA PRO A 210 -2.24 23.02 2.94
C PRO A 210 -1.31 22.29 1.97
N ARG A 211 -0.03 22.69 1.84
CA ARG A 211 0.92 22.08 0.89
C ARG A 211 2.14 21.54 1.60
N GLU A 212 2.32 20.25 1.44
CA GLU A 212 3.52 19.49 1.72
C GLU A 212 4.44 19.62 0.49
N PHE A 213 5.67 20.06 0.69
CA PHE A 213 6.71 19.96 -0.33
C PHE A 213 7.59 18.77 0.04
N GLY A 214 7.61 17.74 -0.81
CA GLY A 214 8.61 16.68 -0.73
C GLY A 214 9.97 17.24 -1.08
N ILE A 215 10.95 17.00 -0.23
CA ILE A 215 12.35 17.34 -0.47
C ILE A 215 13.06 16.05 -0.83
N ALA A 216 13.61 15.95 -2.04
CA ALA A 216 14.36 14.78 -2.46
C ALA A 216 15.55 14.53 -1.52
N ILE A 217 15.70 13.31 -1.03
CA ILE A 217 16.85 12.84 -0.26
C ILE A 217 17.78 12.15 -1.24
N ASN A 218 18.94 12.77 -1.48
CA ASN A 218 19.96 12.22 -2.37
C ASN A 218 20.95 11.32 -1.62
N ASP A 219 21.22 11.60 -0.35
CA ASP A 219 22.11 10.80 0.50
C ASP A 219 21.85 11.04 1.99
N ILE A 220 21.95 9.98 2.82
CA ILE A 220 21.94 10.06 4.30
C ILE A 220 23.14 9.29 4.84
N GLY A 221 24.25 10.00 5.05
CA GLY A 221 25.47 9.48 5.63
C GLY A 221 25.54 9.64 7.14
N GLU A 222 26.66 9.18 7.71
CA GLU A 222 26.94 9.34 9.15
C GLU A 222 27.14 10.82 9.51
N ASN A 223 27.85 11.60 8.69
CA ASN A 223 28.18 13.00 8.99
C ASN A 223 27.59 14.01 7.99
N THR A 224 27.03 13.54 6.88
CA THR A 224 26.50 14.36 5.79
C THR A 224 25.08 13.94 5.44
N LEU A 225 24.25 14.91 5.11
CA LEU A 225 22.88 14.69 4.62
C LEU A 225 22.70 15.55 3.38
N THR A 226 22.34 14.95 2.26
CA THR A 226 22.10 15.69 1.02
C THR A 226 20.61 15.72 0.71
N LEU A 227 20.02 16.90 0.85
CA LEU A 227 18.62 17.18 0.54
C LEU A 227 18.56 18.09 -0.68
N ALA A 228 17.94 17.63 -1.76
CA ALA A 228 17.94 18.26 -3.07
C ALA A 228 19.38 18.68 -3.47
N GLN A 229 19.66 19.98 -3.58
CA GLN A 229 20.98 20.48 -3.98
C GLN A 229 21.85 20.95 -2.79
N LEU A 230 21.41 20.72 -1.56
CA LEU A 230 22.07 21.20 -0.35
C LEU A 230 22.65 20.03 0.45
N THR A 231 23.92 20.15 0.83
CA THR A 231 24.58 19.20 1.73
C THR A 231 24.70 19.81 3.12
N TYR A 232 24.03 19.18 4.07
CA TYR A 232 24.04 19.49 5.48
C TYR A 232 25.12 18.69 6.19
N THR A 233 25.66 19.25 7.28
CA THR A 233 26.64 18.57 8.12
C THR A 233 26.02 18.22 9.47
N ARG A 234 26.23 17.00 9.97
CA ARG A 234 25.74 16.59 11.28
C ARG A 234 26.38 17.48 12.36
N CYS A 235 25.59 17.88 13.35
CA CYS A 235 26.03 18.76 14.42
C CYS A 235 25.42 18.35 15.77
N GLN A 236 25.92 18.95 16.85
CA GLN A 236 25.34 18.73 18.17
C GLN A 236 23.91 19.26 18.23
N ARG A 237 23.03 18.50 18.89
CA ARG A 237 21.63 18.90 19.07
C ARG A 237 21.53 20.23 19.82
N PRO A 238 20.97 21.29 19.21
CA PRO A 238 20.85 22.57 19.88
C PRO A 238 19.77 22.53 20.97
N LYS A 239 19.83 23.49 21.90
CA LYS A 239 18.73 23.70 22.85
C LYS A 239 17.55 24.28 22.06
N LYS A 240 16.43 23.57 22.02
CA LYS A 240 15.19 24.05 21.38
C LYS A 240 14.72 25.33 22.08
N PRO A 241 14.70 26.50 21.41
CA PRO A 241 14.17 27.73 22.00
C PRO A 241 12.67 27.59 22.28
N SER A 242 12.16 28.31 23.29
CA SER A 242 10.71 28.49 23.43
C SER A 242 10.16 29.29 22.24
N LYS A 243 8.90 29.03 21.87
CA LYS A 243 8.17 29.92 20.95
C LYS A 243 7.99 31.30 21.57
#